data_AF-A0A7X0ZKB1-F1
#
_entry.id   AF-A0A7X0ZKB1-F1
#
_cell.length_a   1.000
_cell.length_b   1.000
_cell.length_c   1.000
_cell.angle_alpha   90.00
_cell.angle_beta   90.00
_cell.angle_gamma   90.00
#
_symmetry.space_group_name_H-M   'P 1'
#
loop_
_entity.id
_entity.type
_entity.pdbx_description
1 polymer ?
#
loop_
_entity_poly.entity_id
_entity_poly.type
_entity_poly.pdbx_seq_one_letter_code
_entity_poly.pdbx_strand_id
1 'polypeptide(L)'
;MRDVDLFTYSAVISTVVKEGITAFRKKKSDGVLSVQQHFAELEAIHGHRKGVQFVVRQKEDLQRSSGVRGFIVTSQEALIQEANKISHWTPNIYRWGTYSDQQRKFVKGHAEDNLQQINTYVIDVDTLNVDVAKMIMASMKILNQTPTFILQTNKGFQMYFVLENPTFISIANNFKSLRVAKRIATNLKHAFAEELPHVDRGCNDFGFFRAPNTENIIFENLGNQFCYKDLMSWSKIYSQKHNKPGLKLVQSQESYAIATNQSWFQQLVQLTNIKGRKGQFGRNNAVFTIALACYSSDKSYEEAYDFLDEFNTNLQDSLSQREIVRVIKSAYSGKYKGASLEYIRGILESYQTDSEMKHSTAFIFDKTGNRVFRKHRKARENRTYSHFEEWETDLEEYLQTTMLPGQTFVEKSQRELAEETKIPLATLKKILKQSKRIISKVEGRGRTARTLLSTVAIVVEAAIRHAITKKHEQSEKYISFLATFTEAAQYITRKIEKNTPKGTAQNAILAALPEGDSSSRQMLLLLDKVYKSRPSSLIYKRAGT
;
A
#
# COMPACT_ATOMS: atom_id res chain seq x y z
N MET A 1 -22.21 -3.38 -23.59
CA MET A 1 -20.84 -3.58 -23.08
C MET A 1 -20.47 -2.37 -22.25
N ARG A 2 -19.60 -2.49 -21.23
CA ARG A 2 -18.92 -1.32 -20.66
C ARG A 2 -17.77 -0.98 -21.60
N ASP A 3 -17.53 0.31 -21.86
CA ASP A 3 -16.28 0.70 -22.53
C ASP A 3 -15.09 0.29 -21.67
N VAL A 4 -14.10 -0.33 -22.30
CA VAL A 4 -12.91 -0.84 -21.61
C VAL A 4 -12.02 0.35 -21.30
N ASP A 5 -11.91 0.72 -20.03
CA ASP A 5 -11.14 1.89 -19.59
C ASP A 5 -9.62 1.65 -19.62
N LEU A 6 -9.13 1.52 -20.85
CA LEU A 6 -7.72 1.46 -21.22
C LEU A 6 -6.98 2.76 -20.89
N PHE A 7 -7.69 3.89 -20.73
CA PHE A 7 -7.09 5.16 -20.35
C PHE A 7 -6.65 5.12 -18.88
N THR A 8 -7.56 4.83 -17.97
CA THR A 8 -7.28 4.65 -16.52
C THR A 8 -6.24 3.55 -16.30
N TYR A 9 -6.35 2.41 -17.01
CA TYR A 9 -5.33 1.37 -16.97
C TYR A 9 -3.94 1.88 -17.41
N SER A 10 -3.86 2.55 -18.57
CA SER A 10 -2.59 3.06 -19.11
C SER A 10 -1.99 4.15 -18.22
N ALA A 11 -2.82 4.97 -17.58
CA ALA A 11 -2.40 6.00 -16.64
C ALA A 11 -1.81 5.39 -15.37
N VAL A 12 -2.46 4.38 -14.77
CA VAL A 12 -1.93 3.60 -13.64
C VAL A 12 -0.60 2.94 -14.00
N ILE A 13 -0.49 2.28 -15.15
CA ILE A 13 0.76 1.66 -15.60
C ILE A 13 1.87 2.71 -15.77
N SER A 14 1.61 3.82 -16.47
CA SER A 14 2.61 4.88 -16.66
C SER A 14 3.08 5.49 -15.33
N THR A 15 2.14 5.77 -14.43
CA THR A 15 2.40 6.31 -13.08
C THR A 15 3.31 5.40 -12.26
N VAL A 16 3.03 4.08 -12.25
CA VAL A 16 3.82 3.09 -11.49
C VAL A 16 5.17 2.81 -12.16
N VAL A 17 5.18 2.56 -13.47
CA VAL A 17 6.35 2.01 -14.17
C VAL A 17 7.36 3.10 -14.51
N LYS A 18 6.87 4.30 -14.85
CA LYS A 18 7.70 5.45 -15.27
C LYS A 18 8.70 5.00 -16.35
N GLU A 19 9.91 5.54 -16.32
CA GLU A 19 11.00 5.18 -17.22
C GLU A 19 11.79 3.92 -16.81
N GLY A 20 11.30 3.11 -15.88
CA GLY A 20 11.98 1.89 -15.43
C GLY A 20 12.16 0.84 -16.52
N ILE A 21 11.26 0.82 -17.51
CA ILE A 21 11.36 0.06 -18.76
C ILE A 21 11.11 1.02 -19.94
N THR A 22 11.18 0.56 -21.19
CA THR A 22 10.93 1.44 -22.35
C THR A 22 9.44 1.76 -22.53
N ALA A 23 9.09 2.83 -23.22
CA ALA A 23 7.69 3.07 -23.60
C ALA A 23 7.19 1.98 -24.57
N PHE A 24 7.93 1.76 -25.67
CA PHE A 24 7.58 0.83 -26.75
C PHE A 24 8.52 -0.38 -26.86
N ARG A 25 8.04 -1.47 -27.47
CA ARG A 25 8.79 -2.70 -27.75
C ARG A 25 9.89 -2.41 -28.77
N LYS A 26 11.17 -2.68 -28.44
CA LYS A 26 12.32 -2.51 -29.37
C LYS A 26 12.26 -3.38 -30.65
N LYS A 27 11.31 -4.32 -30.75
CA LYS A 27 11.03 -5.15 -31.94
C LYS A 27 9.54 -5.49 -31.93
N LYS A 28 8.86 -5.36 -33.08
CA LYS A 28 7.41 -5.58 -33.22
C LYS A 28 6.60 -4.77 -32.19
N SER A 29 6.81 -3.45 -32.20
CA SER A 29 5.89 -2.47 -31.62
C SER A 29 4.77 -2.20 -32.61
N ASP A 30 3.56 -2.00 -32.09
CA ASP A 30 2.36 -1.64 -32.83
C ASP A 30 2.08 -0.11 -32.73
N GLY A 31 2.91 0.62 -31.99
CA GLY A 31 2.83 2.08 -31.85
C GLY A 31 3.26 2.86 -33.10
N VAL A 32 2.74 4.08 -33.26
CA VAL A 32 3.08 4.97 -34.38
C VAL A 32 4.56 5.37 -34.33
N LEU A 33 5.28 5.23 -35.45
CA LEU A 33 6.75 5.35 -35.50
C LEU A 33 7.28 6.69 -34.95
N SER A 34 6.64 7.81 -35.27
CA SER A 34 7.02 9.14 -34.74
C SER A 34 6.89 9.25 -33.22
N VAL A 35 5.88 8.57 -32.64
CA VAL A 35 5.71 8.49 -31.18
C VAL A 35 6.76 7.56 -30.57
N GLN A 36 7.11 6.45 -31.23
CA GLN A 36 8.22 5.60 -30.80
C GLN A 36 9.55 6.36 -30.78
N GLN A 37 9.82 7.16 -31.81
CA GLN A 37 11.02 8.00 -31.93
C GLN A 37 11.08 9.05 -30.82
N HIS A 38 10.00 9.82 -30.61
CA HIS A 38 9.92 10.84 -29.56
C HIS A 38 10.20 10.27 -28.16
N PHE A 39 9.60 9.13 -27.81
CA PHE A 39 9.90 8.49 -26.52
C PHE A 39 11.32 7.92 -26.46
N ALA A 40 11.86 7.37 -27.55
CA ALA A 40 13.24 6.88 -27.58
C ALA A 40 14.28 8.02 -27.41
N GLU A 41 13.99 9.20 -27.95
CA GLU A 41 14.80 10.42 -27.77
C GLU A 41 14.78 10.89 -26.31
N LEU A 42 13.60 10.98 -25.68
CA LEU A 42 13.47 11.32 -24.25
C LEU A 42 14.22 10.31 -23.35
N GLU A 43 14.04 9.01 -23.61
CA GLU A 43 14.73 7.96 -22.87
C GLU A 43 16.27 8.01 -23.05
N ALA A 44 16.76 8.45 -24.21
CA ALA A 44 18.18 8.64 -24.46
C ALA A 44 18.73 9.89 -23.75
N ILE A 45 17.97 11.00 -23.75
CA ILE A 45 18.33 12.25 -23.06
C ILE A 45 18.46 12.02 -21.55
N HIS A 46 17.53 11.30 -20.94
CA HIS A 46 17.58 11.00 -19.50
C HIS A 46 18.62 9.93 -19.12
N GLY A 47 19.06 9.09 -20.07
CA GLY A 47 20.09 8.07 -19.85
C GLY A 47 19.71 6.97 -18.82
N HIS A 48 18.45 6.94 -18.37
CA HIS A 48 18.00 6.02 -17.33
C HIS A 48 18.16 4.55 -17.74
N ARG A 49 18.86 3.76 -16.93
CA ARG A 49 19.02 2.31 -17.17
C ARG A 49 17.66 1.63 -17.21
N LYS A 50 17.32 1.00 -18.34
CA LYS A 50 16.09 0.23 -18.50
C LYS A 50 16.27 -1.18 -17.93
N GLY A 51 15.32 -1.61 -17.09
CA GLY A 51 15.26 -2.93 -16.48
C GLY A 51 14.17 -3.80 -17.09
N VAL A 52 13.59 -4.68 -16.27
CA VAL A 52 12.49 -5.58 -16.62
C VAL A 52 11.44 -5.66 -15.50
N GLN A 53 10.24 -6.12 -15.86
CA GLN A 53 9.22 -6.56 -14.91
C GLN A 53 8.79 -8.00 -15.24
N PHE A 54 8.28 -8.71 -14.24
CA PHE A 54 7.75 -10.07 -14.39
C PHE A 54 6.23 -10.06 -14.27
N VAL A 55 5.54 -10.81 -15.13
CA VAL A 55 4.07 -10.86 -15.19
C VAL A 55 3.57 -12.30 -15.31
N VAL A 56 2.40 -12.55 -14.74
CA VAL A 56 1.87 -13.90 -14.51
C VAL A 56 0.38 -13.96 -14.86
N ARG A 57 -0.03 -15.03 -15.55
CA ARG A 57 -1.40 -15.21 -16.04
C ARG A 57 -2.37 -15.54 -14.91
N GLN A 58 -2.12 -16.60 -14.13
CA GLN A 58 -3.04 -17.07 -13.07
C GLN A 58 -2.39 -17.02 -11.67
N LYS A 59 -3.15 -17.03 -10.56
CA LYS A 59 -2.56 -16.95 -9.20
C LYS A 59 -1.74 -18.21 -8.88
N GLU A 60 -2.16 -19.32 -9.45
CA GLU A 60 -1.66 -20.68 -9.32
C GLU A 60 -0.28 -20.82 -9.98
N ASP A 61 -0.01 -20.02 -11.02
CA ASP A 61 1.27 -19.97 -11.71
C ASP A 61 2.42 -19.44 -10.84
N LEU A 62 2.12 -18.66 -9.78
CA LEU A 62 3.10 -18.21 -8.77
C LEU A 62 3.63 -19.35 -7.89
N GLN A 63 2.94 -20.50 -7.82
CA GLN A 63 3.18 -21.53 -6.80
C GLN A 63 3.42 -22.95 -7.38
N ARG A 64 3.75 -23.05 -8.68
CA ARG A 64 4.09 -24.34 -9.31
C ARG A 64 5.44 -24.89 -8.82
N SER A 65 5.56 -26.21 -8.77
CA SER A 65 6.77 -26.93 -8.31
C SER A 65 8.03 -26.60 -9.11
N SER A 66 7.90 -26.33 -10.42
CA SER A 66 9.02 -25.92 -11.30
C SER A 66 9.45 -24.46 -11.15
N GLY A 67 8.80 -23.69 -10.26
CA GLY A 67 8.98 -22.24 -10.08
C GLY A 67 7.84 -21.42 -10.70
N VAL A 68 7.98 -20.09 -10.64
CA VAL A 68 6.96 -19.14 -11.13
C VAL A 68 6.81 -19.26 -12.64
N ARG A 69 5.64 -19.68 -13.11
CA ARG A 69 5.29 -19.67 -14.53
C ARG A 69 4.84 -18.26 -14.93
N GLY A 70 5.35 -17.73 -16.03
CA GLY A 70 5.07 -16.35 -16.43
C GLY A 70 5.94 -15.89 -17.59
N PHE A 71 5.96 -14.59 -17.83
CA PHE A 71 6.80 -13.97 -18.85
C PHE A 71 7.41 -12.65 -18.37
N ILE A 72 8.42 -12.20 -19.10
CA ILE A 72 9.19 -10.99 -18.80
C ILE A 72 8.72 -9.88 -19.74
N VAL A 73 8.45 -8.70 -19.19
CA VAL A 73 8.06 -7.51 -19.94
C VAL A 73 9.14 -6.43 -19.81
N THR A 74 9.41 -5.77 -20.93
CA THR A 74 10.48 -4.76 -21.08
C THR A 74 9.99 -3.45 -21.69
N SER A 75 8.68 -3.30 -21.95
CA SER A 75 8.08 -2.03 -22.36
C SER A 75 6.67 -1.82 -21.78
N GLN A 76 6.26 -0.55 -21.60
CA GLN A 76 4.91 -0.21 -21.12
C GLN A 76 3.83 -0.65 -22.11
N GLU A 77 4.06 -0.48 -23.41
CA GLU A 77 3.21 -1.02 -24.49
C GLU A 77 2.88 -2.51 -24.28
N ALA A 78 3.88 -3.31 -23.89
CA ALA A 78 3.71 -4.74 -23.67
C ALA A 78 2.96 -5.08 -22.36
N LEU A 79 2.79 -4.13 -21.44
CA LEU A 79 1.84 -4.25 -20.32
C LEU A 79 0.43 -3.85 -20.77
N ILE A 80 0.29 -2.76 -21.52
CA ILE A 80 -0.99 -2.23 -22.03
C ILE A 80 -1.69 -3.24 -22.95
N GLN A 81 -0.94 -3.91 -23.82
CA GLN A 81 -1.45 -5.00 -24.64
C GLN A 81 -1.88 -6.25 -23.83
N GLU A 82 -1.48 -6.33 -22.56
CA GLU A 82 -1.77 -7.43 -21.63
C GLU A 82 -2.76 -7.04 -20.53
N ALA A 83 -3.37 -5.83 -20.62
CA ALA A 83 -4.49 -5.40 -19.80
C ALA A 83 -5.59 -6.47 -19.77
N ASN A 84 -6.13 -6.72 -18.58
CA ASN A 84 -7.14 -7.75 -18.28
C ASN A 84 -6.71 -9.22 -18.55
N LYS A 85 -5.49 -9.47 -19.07
CA LYS A 85 -4.97 -10.82 -19.41
C LYS A 85 -3.90 -11.33 -18.43
N ILE A 86 -3.52 -10.55 -17.43
CA ILE A 86 -2.58 -10.91 -16.35
C ILE A 86 -3.25 -10.76 -14.99
N SER A 87 -2.88 -11.61 -14.03
CA SER A 87 -3.43 -11.55 -12.66
C SER A 87 -2.44 -10.96 -11.66
N HIS A 88 -1.14 -11.12 -11.90
CA HIS A 88 -0.08 -10.63 -11.00
C HIS A 88 1.11 -10.08 -11.79
N TRP A 89 1.80 -9.12 -11.19
CA TRP A 89 2.98 -8.46 -11.76
C TRP A 89 3.93 -8.00 -10.67
N THR A 90 5.19 -7.71 -11.04
CA THR A 90 6.11 -6.96 -10.20
C THR A 90 6.03 -5.46 -10.55
N PRO A 91 5.42 -4.60 -9.73
CA PRO A 91 5.29 -3.16 -10.03
C PRO A 91 6.63 -2.42 -9.89
N ASN A 92 7.58 -2.98 -9.14
CA ASN A 92 8.95 -2.52 -9.05
C ASN A 92 9.84 -3.22 -10.10
N ILE A 93 10.99 -2.61 -10.42
CA ILE A 93 11.77 -2.94 -11.63
C ILE A 93 13.03 -3.71 -11.25
N TYR A 94 13.39 -4.72 -12.05
CA TYR A 94 14.56 -5.59 -11.83
C TYR A 94 15.63 -5.38 -12.91
N ARG A 95 16.91 -5.60 -12.61
CA ARG A 95 18.03 -5.25 -13.53
C ARG A 95 18.16 -6.19 -14.74
N TRP A 96 17.62 -7.40 -14.64
CA TRP A 96 17.57 -8.42 -15.68
C TRP A 96 16.46 -9.44 -15.36
N GLY A 97 16.05 -10.21 -16.36
CA GLY A 97 15.23 -11.40 -16.19
C GLY A 97 15.66 -12.48 -17.18
N THR A 98 15.48 -13.75 -16.81
CA THR A 98 15.72 -14.90 -17.70
C THR A 98 14.70 -16.00 -17.41
N TYR A 99 14.79 -17.12 -18.12
CA TYR A 99 13.94 -18.29 -17.90
C TYR A 99 14.74 -19.45 -17.30
N SER A 100 14.07 -20.33 -16.55
CA SER A 100 14.70 -21.57 -16.04
C SER A 100 14.71 -22.70 -17.06
N ASP A 101 13.87 -22.61 -18.09
CA ASP A 101 13.60 -23.62 -19.10
C ASP A 101 13.81 -23.10 -20.53
N GLN A 102 14.18 -23.99 -21.45
CA GLN A 102 14.38 -23.65 -22.86
C GLN A 102 13.08 -23.18 -23.56
N GLN A 103 11.91 -23.63 -23.08
CA GLN A 103 10.60 -23.27 -23.61
C GLN A 103 10.08 -21.92 -23.10
N ARG A 104 10.87 -21.21 -22.26
CA ARG A 104 10.61 -19.88 -21.72
C ARG A 104 9.26 -19.76 -21.00
N LYS A 105 8.92 -20.76 -20.20
CA LYS A 105 7.67 -20.84 -19.41
C LYS A 105 7.84 -20.34 -17.98
N PHE A 106 9.02 -20.46 -17.39
CA PHE A 106 9.27 -20.24 -15.96
C PHE A 106 10.32 -19.16 -15.73
N VAL A 107 9.96 -18.09 -15.02
CA VAL A 107 10.79 -16.88 -14.89
C VAL A 107 11.78 -16.93 -13.73
N LYS A 108 12.98 -16.41 -13.95
CA LYS A 108 14.07 -16.23 -12.98
C LYS A 108 14.56 -14.77 -12.98
N GLY A 109 15.00 -14.30 -11.81
CA GLY A 109 15.51 -12.93 -11.61
C GLY A 109 14.60 -12.03 -10.76
N HIS A 110 13.43 -12.50 -10.31
CA HIS A 110 12.50 -11.74 -9.46
C HIS A 110 12.91 -11.66 -7.97
N ALA A 111 14.21 -11.82 -7.65
CA ALA A 111 14.76 -11.77 -6.30
C ALA A 111 15.19 -10.34 -5.91
N GLU A 112 15.05 -9.97 -4.64
CA GLU A 112 15.24 -8.59 -4.15
C GLU A 112 16.67 -8.03 -4.37
N ASP A 113 17.69 -8.90 -4.39
CA ASP A 113 19.06 -8.51 -4.72
C ASP A 113 19.20 -8.06 -6.18
N ASN A 114 18.35 -8.56 -7.08
CA ASN A 114 18.27 -8.13 -8.48
C ASN A 114 17.34 -6.92 -8.71
N LEU A 115 16.66 -6.40 -7.69
CA LEU A 115 15.82 -5.21 -7.78
C LEU A 115 16.68 -4.01 -8.25
N GLN A 116 16.29 -3.34 -9.33
CA GLN A 116 16.97 -2.17 -9.89
C GLN A 116 16.57 -0.90 -9.16
N GLN A 117 15.27 -0.70 -8.99
CA GLN A 117 14.67 0.51 -8.45
C GLN A 117 13.30 0.18 -7.87
N ILE A 118 12.96 0.89 -6.79
CA ILE A 118 11.64 0.90 -6.19
C ILE A 118 10.91 2.11 -6.75
N ASN A 119 9.75 1.86 -7.35
CA ASN A 119 8.83 2.87 -7.83
C ASN A 119 7.59 2.98 -6.91
N THR A 120 7.24 1.92 -6.16
CA THR A 120 6.05 1.91 -5.31
C THR A 120 6.18 0.97 -4.12
N TYR A 121 5.52 1.35 -3.02
CA TYR A 121 5.19 0.46 -1.90
C TYR A 121 3.74 0.00 -2.04
N VAL A 122 3.44 -1.21 -1.54
CA VAL A 122 2.09 -1.78 -1.56
C VAL A 122 1.75 -2.31 -0.17
N ILE A 123 0.49 -2.10 0.25
CA ILE A 123 -0.08 -2.68 1.47
C ILE A 123 -1.22 -3.61 1.07
N ASP A 124 -1.12 -4.87 1.49
CA ASP A 124 -2.12 -5.91 1.20
C ASP A 124 -3.08 -6.06 2.39
N VAL A 125 -4.38 -5.99 2.12
CA VAL A 125 -5.47 -6.03 3.10
C VAL A 125 -6.32 -7.25 2.77
N ASP A 126 -6.16 -8.33 3.52
CA ASP A 126 -6.72 -9.65 3.22
C ASP A 126 -8.19 -9.80 3.69
N THR A 127 -8.98 -8.73 3.53
CA THR A 127 -10.43 -8.74 3.80
C THR A 127 -11.20 -7.78 2.89
N LEU A 128 -12.40 -8.21 2.44
CA LEU A 128 -13.38 -7.35 1.76
C LEU A 128 -14.23 -6.52 2.73
N ASN A 129 -14.16 -6.79 4.04
CA ASN A 129 -15.00 -6.15 5.07
C ASN A 129 -14.42 -4.78 5.52
N VAL A 130 -13.84 -4.03 4.59
CA VAL A 130 -13.26 -2.70 4.80
C VAL A 130 -13.66 -1.79 3.64
N ASP A 131 -14.18 -0.62 3.97
CA ASP A 131 -14.57 0.41 3.01
C ASP A 131 -13.36 1.16 2.44
N VAL A 132 -13.43 1.50 1.15
CA VAL A 132 -12.48 2.37 0.43
C VAL A 132 -12.28 3.69 1.16
N ALA A 133 -13.36 4.29 1.67
CA ALA A 133 -13.27 5.53 2.44
C ALA A 133 -12.43 5.37 3.72
N LYS A 134 -12.57 4.22 4.43
CA LYS A 134 -11.77 3.90 5.62
C LYS A 134 -10.30 3.63 5.29
N MET A 135 -10.00 2.96 4.18
CA MET A 135 -8.62 2.79 3.70
C MET A 135 -7.94 4.14 3.42
N ILE A 136 -8.66 5.08 2.80
CA ILE A 136 -8.13 6.41 2.50
C ILE A 136 -7.98 7.24 3.78
N MET A 137 -8.92 7.14 4.74
CA MET A 137 -8.80 7.76 6.06
C MET A 137 -7.55 7.27 6.82
N ALA A 138 -7.29 5.96 6.83
CA ALA A 138 -6.09 5.38 7.45
C ALA A 138 -4.81 5.93 6.78
N SER A 139 -4.78 6.02 5.45
CA SER A 139 -3.67 6.64 4.72
C SER A 139 -3.45 8.11 5.11
N MET A 140 -4.53 8.89 5.24
CA MET A 140 -4.46 10.27 5.70
C MET A 140 -3.95 10.38 7.14
N LYS A 141 -4.37 9.49 8.06
CA LYS A 141 -3.93 9.50 9.47
C LYS A 141 -2.45 9.12 9.63
N ILE A 142 -1.97 8.14 8.84
CA ILE A 142 -0.60 7.61 8.91
C ILE A 142 0.40 8.48 8.14
N LEU A 143 0.06 8.93 6.92
CA LEU A 143 0.97 9.58 5.97
C LEU A 143 0.59 11.02 5.58
N ASN A 144 -0.55 11.53 6.05
CA ASN A 144 -1.10 12.85 5.65
C ASN A 144 -1.33 13.00 4.12
N GLN A 145 -1.53 11.88 3.42
CA GLN A 145 -1.78 11.79 1.98
C GLN A 145 -2.69 10.58 1.69
N THR A 146 -3.43 10.60 0.57
CA THR A 146 -4.19 9.43 0.10
C THR A 146 -3.24 8.38 -0.47
N PRO A 147 -3.68 7.14 -0.73
CA PRO A 147 -2.96 6.25 -1.66
C PRO A 147 -2.91 6.89 -3.05
N THR A 148 -1.98 6.43 -3.91
CA THR A 148 -1.97 6.82 -5.33
C THR A 148 -3.08 6.09 -6.10
N PHE A 149 -3.38 4.84 -5.74
CA PHE A 149 -4.58 4.11 -6.15
C PHE A 149 -4.83 2.92 -5.21
N ILE A 150 -6.01 2.30 -5.30
CA ILE A 150 -6.36 1.07 -4.60
C ILE A 150 -6.90 0.06 -5.63
N LEU A 151 -6.39 -1.17 -5.57
CA LEU A 151 -6.91 -2.32 -6.32
C LEU A 151 -7.78 -3.20 -5.44
N GLN A 152 -8.89 -3.70 -5.98
CA GLN A 152 -9.60 -4.84 -5.41
C GLN A 152 -8.92 -6.17 -5.81
N THR A 153 -8.88 -7.10 -4.87
CA THR A 153 -8.45 -8.49 -5.07
C THR A 153 -9.62 -9.43 -4.79
N ASN A 154 -9.48 -10.71 -5.14
CA ASN A 154 -10.51 -11.73 -4.88
C ASN A 154 -10.82 -11.95 -3.38
N LYS A 155 -10.04 -11.39 -2.44
CA LYS A 155 -10.22 -11.55 -0.99
C LYS A 155 -10.15 -10.26 -0.17
N GLY A 156 -9.82 -9.13 -0.81
CA GLY A 156 -9.64 -7.86 -0.14
C GLY A 156 -9.06 -6.80 -1.07
N PHE A 157 -8.05 -6.05 -0.63
CA PHE A 157 -7.57 -4.85 -1.33
C PHE A 157 -6.06 -4.67 -1.28
N GLN A 158 -5.48 -4.05 -2.31
CA GLN A 158 -4.08 -3.63 -2.34
C GLN A 158 -3.98 -2.11 -2.54
N MET A 159 -3.43 -1.43 -1.55
CA MET A 159 -3.23 0.03 -1.54
C MET A 159 -1.83 0.35 -2.08
N TYR A 160 -1.74 1.16 -3.12
CA TYR A 160 -0.48 1.50 -3.80
C TYR A 160 -0.01 2.91 -3.44
N PHE A 161 1.28 3.03 -3.11
CA PHE A 161 1.96 4.25 -2.69
C PHE A 161 3.14 4.50 -3.64
N VAL A 162 2.84 5.11 -4.79
CA VAL A 162 3.81 5.33 -5.86
C VAL A 162 4.71 6.50 -5.48
N LEU A 163 6.02 6.31 -5.61
CA LEU A 163 7.01 7.35 -5.40
C LEU A 163 6.97 8.36 -6.55
N GLU A 164 7.11 9.64 -6.24
CA GLU A 164 7.30 10.70 -7.25
C GLU A 164 8.55 10.40 -8.09
N ASN A 165 9.67 10.16 -7.40
CA ASN A 165 10.98 9.85 -7.97
C ASN A 165 11.41 8.42 -7.58
N PRO A 166 11.81 7.55 -8.53
CA PRO A 166 12.17 6.16 -8.23
C PRO A 166 13.46 6.06 -7.42
N THR A 167 13.51 5.13 -6.46
CA THR A 167 14.67 4.92 -5.60
C THR A 167 15.52 3.75 -6.10
N PHE A 168 16.68 4.08 -6.66
CA PHE A 168 17.62 3.09 -7.21
C PHE A 168 18.32 2.27 -6.12
N ILE A 169 18.41 0.96 -6.36
CA ILE A 169 19.07 0.00 -5.48
C ILE A 169 20.50 -0.21 -5.97
N SER A 170 21.46 0.28 -5.19
CA SER A 170 22.87 0.00 -5.42
C SER A 170 23.32 -1.27 -4.69
N ILE A 171 24.15 -2.06 -5.35
CA ILE A 171 24.86 -3.20 -4.75
C ILE A 171 25.92 -2.69 -3.75
N ALA A 172 26.48 -1.50 -4.01
CA ALA A 172 27.50 -0.88 -3.18
C ALA A 172 27.01 -0.65 -1.73
N ASN A 173 27.96 -0.64 -0.79
CA ASN A 173 27.69 -0.64 0.65
C ASN A 173 26.82 -1.82 1.11
N ASN A 174 26.96 -2.97 0.43
CA ASN A 174 26.20 -4.20 0.66
C ASN A 174 24.69 -3.91 0.72
N PHE A 175 24.09 -3.49 -0.41
CA PHE A 175 22.65 -3.25 -0.52
C PHE A 175 22.04 -2.30 0.54
N LYS A 176 22.76 -1.23 0.92
CA LYS A 176 22.31 -0.30 1.98
C LYS A 176 20.95 0.35 1.68
N SER A 177 20.68 0.74 0.44
CA SER A 177 19.37 1.34 0.09
C SER A 177 18.23 0.32 0.14
N LEU A 178 18.46 -0.94 -0.23
CA LEU A 178 17.46 -2.01 -0.08
C LEU A 178 17.10 -2.25 1.39
N ARG A 179 18.09 -2.28 2.31
CA ARG A 179 17.81 -2.40 3.75
C ARG A 179 16.94 -1.25 4.28
N VAL A 180 17.23 -0.01 3.88
CA VAL A 180 16.42 1.16 4.27
C VAL A 180 15.01 1.03 3.70
N ALA A 181 14.88 0.67 2.43
CA ALA A 181 13.59 0.54 1.78
C ALA A 181 12.74 -0.61 2.35
N LYS A 182 13.32 -1.78 2.64
CA LYS A 182 12.62 -2.86 3.38
C LYS A 182 12.14 -2.35 4.73
N ARG A 183 12.96 -1.60 5.49
CA ARG A 183 12.51 -1.05 6.79
C ARG A 183 11.37 -0.04 6.64
N ILE A 184 11.31 0.73 5.55
CA ILE A 184 10.13 1.56 5.20
C ILE A 184 8.91 0.66 4.93
N ALA A 185 9.03 -0.38 4.10
CA ALA A 185 7.94 -1.31 3.81
C ALA A 185 7.41 -2.02 5.08
N THR A 186 8.30 -2.52 5.94
CA THR A 186 7.97 -3.11 7.24
C THR A 186 7.21 -2.11 8.12
N ASN A 187 7.75 -0.90 8.31
CA ASN A 187 7.11 0.12 9.15
C ASN A 187 5.74 0.56 8.62
N LEU A 188 5.58 0.71 7.30
CA LEU A 188 4.28 0.98 6.67
C LEU A 188 3.29 -0.17 6.98
N LYS A 189 3.69 -1.43 6.78
CA LYS A 189 2.84 -2.59 7.08
C LYS A 189 2.44 -2.69 8.55
N HIS A 190 3.31 -2.33 9.49
CA HIS A 190 2.92 -2.24 10.90
C HIS A 190 1.93 -1.10 11.17
N ALA A 191 2.22 0.13 10.72
CA ALA A 191 1.35 1.28 10.92
C ALA A 191 -0.05 1.10 10.29
N PHE A 192 -0.14 0.56 9.07
CA PHE A 192 -1.44 0.25 8.47
C PHE A 192 -2.17 -0.87 9.19
N ALA A 193 -1.45 -1.83 9.79
CA ALA A 193 -2.01 -2.88 10.63
C ALA A 193 -2.32 -2.46 12.08
N GLU A 194 -2.21 -1.16 12.41
CA GLU A 194 -2.75 -0.53 13.62
C GLU A 194 -4.13 0.11 13.33
N GLU A 195 -4.36 0.60 12.10
CA GLU A 195 -5.59 1.31 11.69
C GLU A 195 -6.59 0.45 10.88
N LEU A 196 -6.11 -0.57 10.16
CA LEU A 196 -6.90 -1.44 9.28
C LEU A 196 -6.82 -2.91 9.72
N PRO A 197 -7.95 -3.65 9.72
CA PRO A 197 -7.97 -5.06 10.06
C PRO A 197 -7.43 -5.93 8.91
N HIS A 198 -6.82 -7.07 9.25
CA HIS A 198 -6.31 -8.07 8.30
C HIS A 198 -5.27 -7.56 7.28
N VAL A 199 -4.45 -6.57 7.64
CA VAL A 199 -3.26 -6.19 6.85
C VAL A 199 -2.20 -7.28 6.95
N ASP A 200 -1.74 -7.84 5.82
CA ASP A 200 -0.69 -8.85 5.81
C ASP A 200 0.69 -8.20 6.03
N ARG A 201 1.20 -8.33 7.26
CA ARG A 201 2.55 -7.87 7.65
C ARG A 201 3.65 -8.70 6.97
N GLY A 202 3.36 -9.96 6.66
CA GLY A 202 4.27 -10.93 6.04
C GLY A 202 4.32 -10.87 4.51
N CYS A 203 3.48 -10.05 3.86
CA CYS A 203 3.48 -9.95 2.40
C CYS A 203 4.84 -9.47 1.86
N ASN A 204 5.19 -9.90 0.65
CA ASN A 204 6.50 -9.57 0.07
C ASN A 204 6.64 -8.05 -0.15
N ASP A 205 7.80 -7.46 0.14
CA ASP A 205 7.94 -6.00 0.11
C ASP A 205 7.93 -5.42 -1.32
N PHE A 206 8.46 -6.13 -2.32
CA PHE A 206 8.72 -5.59 -3.67
C PHE A 206 8.40 -6.50 -4.87
N GLY A 207 7.99 -7.75 -4.60
CA GLY A 207 7.79 -8.82 -5.58
C GLY A 207 6.45 -8.79 -6.31
N PHE A 208 5.79 -9.95 -6.41
CA PHE A 208 4.54 -10.10 -7.14
C PHE A 208 3.33 -9.61 -6.33
N PHE A 209 2.62 -8.63 -6.88
CA PHE A 209 1.35 -8.10 -6.38
C PHE A 209 0.25 -8.30 -7.44
N ARG A 210 -1.00 -7.95 -7.10
CA ARG A 210 -2.14 -8.00 -8.04
C ARG A 210 -1.86 -7.07 -9.23
N ALA A 211 -2.11 -7.54 -10.44
CA ALA A 211 -2.06 -6.66 -11.60
C ALA A 211 -3.27 -5.68 -11.55
N PRO A 212 -3.10 -4.40 -11.92
CA PRO A 212 -4.24 -3.56 -12.26
C PRO A 212 -4.98 -4.17 -13.46
N ASN A 213 -6.27 -3.89 -13.57
CA ASN A 213 -7.13 -4.23 -14.69
C ASN A 213 -8.30 -3.21 -14.74
N THR A 214 -9.09 -3.18 -15.82
CA THR A 214 -10.13 -2.15 -16.01
C THR A 214 -11.38 -2.31 -15.14
N GLU A 215 -11.41 -3.28 -14.22
CA GLU A 215 -12.53 -3.54 -13.31
C GLU A 215 -12.13 -3.48 -11.83
N ASN A 216 -10.85 -3.64 -11.50
CA ASN A 216 -10.38 -3.72 -10.12
C ASN A 216 -9.70 -2.45 -9.60
N ILE A 217 -9.49 -1.42 -10.42
CA ILE A 217 -9.08 -0.09 -9.96
C ILE A 217 -10.32 0.59 -9.36
N ILE A 218 -10.41 0.62 -8.02
CA ILE A 218 -11.61 1.11 -7.30
C ILE A 218 -11.46 2.53 -6.74
N PHE A 219 -10.23 3.02 -6.65
CA PHE A 219 -9.89 4.40 -6.32
C PHE A 219 -8.58 4.76 -7.01
N GLU A 220 -8.47 5.99 -7.51
CA GLU A 220 -7.25 6.55 -8.05
C GLU A 220 -7.08 8.02 -7.66
N ASN A 221 -5.81 8.42 -7.48
CA ASN A 221 -5.34 9.78 -7.31
C ASN A 221 -3.90 9.83 -7.84
N LEU A 222 -3.73 9.66 -9.15
CA LEU A 222 -2.42 9.45 -9.78
C LEU A 222 -1.45 10.63 -9.65
N GLY A 223 -1.97 11.83 -9.37
CA GLY A 223 -1.16 13.01 -9.01
C GLY A 223 -0.58 12.97 -7.60
N ASN A 224 -1.18 12.21 -6.67
CA ASN A 224 -0.67 12.05 -5.31
C ASN A 224 0.40 10.95 -5.27
N GLN A 225 1.64 11.38 -5.46
CA GLN A 225 2.84 10.54 -5.42
C GLN A 225 3.77 10.96 -4.28
N PHE A 226 4.53 10.01 -3.76
CA PHE A 226 5.23 10.13 -2.48
C PHE A 226 6.70 10.51 -2.63
N CYS A 227 7.15 11.51 -1.87
CA CYS A 227 8.56 11.82 -1.73
C CYS A 227 9.26 10.74 -0.89
N TYR A 228 10.26 10.04 -1.45
CA TYR A 228 11.00 9.00 -0.72
C TYR A 228 11.74 9.54 0.50
N LYS A 229 12.24 10.79 0.47
CA LYS A 229 12.91 11.42 1.63
C LYS A 229 11.95 11.60 2.80
N ASP A 230 10.68 11.88 2.51
CA ASP A 230 9.65 12.11 3.53
C ASP A 230 9.18 10.78 4.11
N LEU A 231 8.96 9.75 3.27
CA LEU A 231 8.70 8.38 3.74
C LEU A 231 9.86 7.82 4.58
N MET A 232 11.12 8.10 4.21
CA MET A 232 12.30 7.72 5.00
C MET A 232 12.35 8.46 6.35
N SER A 233 11.95 9.73 6.37
CA SER A 233 11.92 10.55 7.60
C SER A 233 10.78 10.12 8.53
N TRP A 234 9.58 9.91 7.98
CA TRP A 234 8.43 9.29 8.65
C TRP A 234 8.80 7.93 9.25
N SER A 235 9.43 7.05 8.46
CA SER A 235 9.85 5.70 8.88
C SER A 235 10.88 5.74 10.02
N LYS A 236 11.75 6.76 10.04
CA LYS A 236 12.67 7.00 11.17
C LYS A 236 11.92 7.40 12.44
N ILE A 237 10.95 8.32 12.34
CA ILE A 237 10.12 8.79 13.47
C ILE A 237 9.27 7.63 14.02
N TYR A 238 8.56 6.91 13.15
CA TYR A 238 7.79 5.71 13.52
C TYR A 238 8.70 4.65 14.18
N SER A 239 9.91 4.43 13.64
CA SER A 239 10.90 3.54 14.28
C SER A 239 11.25 4.01 15.69
N GLN A 240 11.47 5.30 15.91
CA GLN A 240 11.82 5.86 17.22
C GLN A 240 10.67 5.78 18.24
N LYS A 241 9.42 5.96 17.81
CA LYS A 241 8.22 5.88 18.67
C LYS A 241 7.96 4.44 19.13
N HIS A 242 8.07 3.46 18.23
CA HIS A 242 7.65 2.07 18.49
C HIS A 242 8.80 1.11 18.82
N ASN A 243 10.00 1.32 18.26
CA ASN A 243 11.21 0.57 18.64
C ASN A 243 11.97 1.34 19.73
N LYS A 244 11.29 1.70 20.83
CA LYS A 244 11.96 2.27 22.01
C LYS A 244 13.03 1.29 22.46
N PRO A 245 14.33 1.64 22.43
CA PRO A 245 15.31 0.88 23.17
C PRO A 245 14.98 1.11 24.66
N GLY A 246 14.76 0.04 25.41
CA GLY A 246 14.96 0.12 26.86
C GLY A 246 16.38 0.65 27.11
N LEU A 247 16.58 1.45 28.16
CA LEU A 247 17.85 2.16 28.39
C LEU A 247 19.04 1.18 28.34
N LYS A 248 19.73 1.13 27.20
CA LYS A 248 20.97 0.38 27.08
C LYS A 248 22.05 1.20 27.74
N LEU A 249 22.49 0.75 28.91
CA LEU A 249 23.77 1.18 29.46
C LEU A 249 24.82 1.00 28.38
N VAL A 250 25.57 2.04 28.06
CA VAL A 250 26.74 1.92 27.17
C VAL A 250 27.86 1.30 28.01
N GLN A 251 27.77 -0.01 28.18
CA GLN A 251 28.87 -0.82 28.67
C GLN A 251 30.02 -0.69 27.67
N SER A 252 31.25 -0.52 28.16
CA SER A 252 32.45 -0.40 27.32
C SER A 252 32.58 -1.62 26.39
N GLN A 253 33.11 -1.40 25.18
CA GLN A 253 33.11 -2.38 24.09
C GLN A 253 34.14 -3.51 24.27
N GLU A 254 33.98 -4.32 25.31
CA GLU A 254 34.73 -5.56 25.52
C GLU A 254 33.77 -6.73 25.76
N SER A 255 33.99 -7.82 25.03
CA SER A 255 33.05 -8.94 24.78
C SER A 255 31.74 -8.55 24.07
N TYR A 256 31.47 -9.19 22.92
CA TYR A 256 30.10 -9.42 22.50
C TYR A 256 29.52 -10.52 23.40
N ALA A 257 28.32 -10.31 23.94
CA ALA A 257 27.66 -11.36 24.71
C ALA A 257 27.32 -12.55 23.80
N ILE A 258 28.04 -13.66 23.99
CA ILE A 258 27.95 -14.90 23.21
C ILE A 258 26.48 -15.29 23.04
N ALA A 259 26.02 -15.48 21.80
CA ALA A 259 24.59 -15.60 21.50
C ALA A 259 23.96 -16.88 22.09
N THR A 260 24.73 -17.97 22.22
CA THR A 260 24.33 -19.20 22.90
C THR A 260 24.07 -19.03 24.40
N ASN A 261 24.64 -17.98 25.01
CA ASN A 261 24.54 -17.72 26.46
C ASN A 261 23.35 -16.79 26.79
N GLN A 262 22.56 -16.40 25.79
CA GLN A 262 21.34 -15.62 25.96
C GLN A 262 20.17 -16.50 26.41
N SER A 263 19.29 -15.99 27.28
CA SER A 263 18.12 -16.73 27.76
C SER A 263 17.19 -17.20 26.64
N TRP A 264 17.02 -16.39 25.59
CA TRP A 264 16.19 -16.73 24.43
C TRP A 264 16.72 -17.95 23.66
N PHE A 265 18.03 -18.19 23.66
CA PHE A 265 18.63 -19.34 22.97
C PHE A 265 18.24 -20.63 23.67
N GLN A 266 18.35 -20.66 25.01
CA GLN A 266 17.92 -21.78 25.84
C GLN A 266 16.40 -22.04 25.70
N GLN A 267 15.58 -20.98 25.71
CA GLN A 267 14.13 -21.09 25.49
C GLN A 267 13.79 -21.69 24.12
N LEU A 268 14.49 -21.28 23.06
CA LEU A 268 14.24 -21.75 21.69
C LEU A 268 14.71 -23.20 21.49
N VAL A 269 15.84 -23.60 22.10
CA VAL A 269 16.35 -24.98 22.10
C VAL A 269 15.42 -25.95 22.84
N GLN A 270 14.66 -25.46 23.83
CA GLN A 270 13.68 -26.26 24.58
C GLN A 270 12.32 -26.46 23.85
N LEU A 271 12.09 -25.82 22.71
CA LEU A 271 10.84 -25.95 21.94
C LEU A 271 10.80 -27.24 21.09
N THR A 272 10.19 -28.29 21.64
CA THR A 272 10.00 -29.57 20.93
C THR A 272 8.78 -29.60 19.99
N ASN A 273 7.84 -28.67 20.17
CA ASN A 273 6.52 -28.63 19.52
C ASN A 273 6.46 -27.84 18.19
N ILE A 274 7.60 -27.40 17.65
CA ILE A 274 7.66 -26.52 16.47
C ILE A 274 7.16 -27.27 15.22
N LYS A 275 6.07 -26.79 14.62
CA LYS A 275 5.48 -27.40 13.41
C LYS A 275 5.82 -26.62 12.14
N GLY A 276 5.46 -27.16 10.98
CA GLY A 276 5.74 -26.54 9.68
C GLY A 276 4.46 -26.32 8.87
N ARG A 277 4.03 -25.06 8.72
CA ARG A 277 2.98 -24.65 7.78
C ARG A 277 3.43 -23.42 6.99
N LYS A 278 2.97 -23.32 5.74
CA LYS A 278 3.33 -22.23 4.82
C LYS A 278 2.75 -20.90 5.34
N GLY A 279 3.61 -19.93 5.60
CA GLY A 279 3.22 -18.62 6.17
C GLY A 279 3.31 -18.51 7.70
N GLN A 280 3.73 -19.57 8.40
CA GLN A 280 4.04 -19.53 9.83
C GLN A 280 5.55 -19.64 10.06
N PHE A 281 6.03 -19.19 11.23
CA PHE A 281 7.35 -19.60 11.71
C PHE A 281 7.35 -21.12 11.88
N GLY A 282 8.49 -21.77 11.67
CA GLY A 282 8.55 -23.23 11.72
C GLY A 282 9.97 -23.77 11.74
N ARG A 283 10.07 -25.10 11.74
CA ARG A 283 11.29 -25.87 11.99
C ARG A 283 12.55 -25.38 11.25
N ASN A 284 12.45 -25.17 9.94
CA ASN A 284 13.57 -24.63 9.14
C ASN A 284 14.02 -23.23 9.59
N ASN A 285 13.09 -22.38 10.08
CA ASN A 285 13.43 -21.06 10.62
C ASN A 285 14.10 -21.18 12.00
N ALA A 286 13.67 -22.14 12.83
CA ALA A 286 14.27 -22.39 14.14
C ALA A 286 15.70 -22.92 14.02
N VAL A 287 15.92 -23.98 13.24
CA VAL A 287 17.26 -24.54 12.95
C VAL A 287 18.17 -23.48 12.32
N PHE A 288 17.66 -22.64 11.40
CA PHE A 288 18.45 -21.54 10.83
C PHE A 288 18.79 -20.44 11.86
N THR A 289 17.87 -20.14 12.77
CA THR A 289 18.08 -19.13 13.84
C THR A 289 19.12 -19.63 14.85
N ILE A 290 19.08 -20.91 15.24
CA ILE A 290 20.11 -21.55 16.08
C ILE A 290 21.46 -21.59 15.35
N ALA A 291 21.51 -22.06 14.09
CA ALA A 291 22.74 -22.12 13.30
C ALA A 291 23.43 -20.75 13.18
N LEU A 292 22.64 -19.69 12.99
CA LEU A 292 23.14 -18.32 12.97
C LEU A 292 23.63 -17.84 14.34
N ALA A 293 23.03 -18.30 15.44
CA ALA A 293 23.47 -17.98 16.79
C ALA A 293 24.82 -18.64 17.12
N CYS A 294 24.98 -19.93 16.79
CA CYS A 294 26.24 -20.67 16.88
C CYS A 294 27.34 -19.99 16.05
N TYR A 295 27.05 -19.63 14.80
CA TYR A 295 27.97 -18.89 13.94
C TYR A 295 28.39 -17.53 14.52
N SER A 296 27.46 -16.77 15.11
CA SER A 296 27.78 -15.51 15.82
C SER A 296 28.35 -15.70 17.24
N SER A 297 28.66 -16.94 17.63
CA SER A 297 29.25 -17.33 18.91
C SER A 297 30.61 -18.02 18.72
N ASP A 298 31.20 -17.88 17.52
CA ASP A 298 32.47 -18.48 17.10
C ASP A 298 32.57 -20.01 17.25
N LYS A 299 31.41 -20.71 17.28
CA LYS A 299 31.39 -22.18 17.19
C LYS A 299 31.77 -22.66 15.80
N SER A 300 32.54 -23.75 15.74
CA SER A 300 32.90 -24.44 14.49
C SER A 300 31.69 -24.99 13.72
N TYR A 301 31.91 -25.42 12.48
CA TYR A 301 30.85 -26.02 11.66
C TYR A 301 30.42 -27.37 12.23
N GLU A 302 31.37 -28.13 12.75
CA GLU A 302 31.19 -29.42 13.41
C GLU A 302 30.37 -29.27 14.71
N GLU A 303 30.77 -28.40 15.64
CA GLU A 303 30.01 -28.15 16.87
C GLU A 303 28.57 -27.68 16.61
N ALA A 304 28.36 -26.89 15.56
CA ALA A 304 27.03 -26.40 15.18
C ALA A 304 26.22 -27.47 14.45
N TYR A 305 26.85 -28.46 13.82
CA TYR A 305 26.20 -29.63 13.26
C TYR A 305 25.73 -30.58 14.36
N ASP A 306 26.62 -31.00 15.25
CA ASP A 306 26.32 -31.94 16.34
C ASP A 306 25.20 -31.41 17.25
N PHE A 307 25.28 -30.14 17.64
CA PHE A 307 24.26 -29.47 18.45
C PHE A 307 22.88 -29.38 17.75
N LEU A 308 22.87 -29.24 16.42
CA LEU A 308 21.63 -29.18 15.65
C LEU A 308 21.04 -30.54 15.30
N ASP A 309 21.86 -31.60 15.29
CA ASP A 309 21.38 -32.98 15.20
C ASP A 309 20.68 -33.40 16.51
N GLU A 310 21.28 -33.07 17.66
CA GLU A 310 20.65 -33.25 18.97
C GLU A 310 19.33 -32.47 19.07
N PHE A 311 19.33 -31.17 18.74
CA PHE A 311 18.11 -30.35 18.74
C PHE A 311 17.05 -30.90 17.78
N ASN A 312 17.43 -31.34 16.58
CA ASN A 312 16.47 -31.90 15.61
C ASN A 312 15.90 -33.25 16.05
N THR A 313 16.68 -34.05 16.77
CA THR A 313 16.23 -35.32 17.37
C THR A 313 15.19 -35.08 18.47
N ASN A 314 15.28 -33.95 19.18
CA ASN A 314 14.31 -33.54 20.21
C ASN A 314 13.01 -32.91 19.66
N LEU A 315 12.88 -32.69 18.34
CA LEU A 315 11.64 -32.18 17.74
C LEU A 315 10.60 -33.28 17.54
N GLN A 316 9.34 -33.01 17.93
CA GLN A 316 8.19 -33.91 17.68
C GLN A 316 7.96 -34.22 16.20
N ASP A 317 8.28 -33.26 15.33
CA ASP A 317 8.27 -33.39 13.89
C ASP A 317 9.70 -33.09 13.39
N SER A 318 10.60 -34.06 13.28
CA SER A 318 12.01 -33.80 12.89
C SER A 318 12.18 -33.45 11.39
N LEU A 319 13.27 -32.74 11.06
CA LEU A 319 13.70 -32.43 9.69
C LEU A 319 14.63 -33.51 9.14
N SER A 320 14.77 -33.58 7.81
CA SER A 320 15.74 -34.48 7.18
C SER A 320 17.18 -33.97 7.30
N GLN A 321 18.15 -34.87 7.47
CA GLN A 321 19.58 -34.52 7.57
C GLN A 321 20.08 -33.66 6.40
N ARG A 322 19.55 -33.90 5.19
CA ARG A 322 19.87 -33.12 3.98
C ARG A 322 19.39 -31.67 4.05
N GLU A 323 18.38 -31.37 4.87
CA GLU A 323 17.92 -30.01 5.15
C GLU A 323 18.77 -29.35 6.23
N ILE A 324 19.13 -30.05 7.32
CA ILE A 324 20.02 -29.54 8.37
C ILE A 324 21.35 -29.08 7.77
N VAL A 325 22.05 -29.95 7.02
CA VAL A 325 23.31 -29.63 6.34
C VAL A 325 23.16 -28.40 5.42
N ARG A 326 22.04 -28.28 4.70
CA ARG A 326 21.74 -27.13 3.83
C ARG A 326 21.52 -25.84 4.63
N VAL A 327 20.83 -25.92 5.77
CA VAL A 327 20.53 -24.78 6.64
C VAL A 327 21.80 -24.27 7.34
N ILE A 328 22.63 -25.16 7.88
CA ILE A 328 23.91 -24.79 8.50
C ILE A 328 24.86 -24.20 7.45
N LYS A 329 24.98 -24.82 6.26
CA LYS A 329 25.77 -24.28 5.15
C LYS A 329 25.27 -22.92 4.65
N SER A 330 23.98 -22.61 4.83
CA SER A 330 23.42 -21.27 4.57
C SER A 330 23.81 -20.27 5.67
N ALA A 331 23.81 -20.68 6.94
CA ALA A 331 24.19 -19.83 8.07
C ALA A 331 25.70 -19.48 8.04
N TYR A 332 26.55 -20.50 7.91
CA TYR A 332 28.01 -20.39 7.84
C TYR A 332 28.54 -19.82 6.51
N SER A 333 27.66 -19.33 5.62
CA SER A 333 28.05 -18.71 4.35
C SER A 333 28.65 -17.30 4.46
N GLY A 334 28.76 -16.75 5.68
CA GLY A 334 29.20 -15.37 5.93
C GLY A 334 28.24 -14.26 5.46
N LYS A 335 27.15 -14.62 4.76
CA LYS A 335 26.11 -13.70 4.27
C LYS A 335 25.30 -13.06 5.41
N TYR A 336 25.28 -13.69 6.58
CA TYR A 336 24.49 -13.33 7.75
C TYR A 336 25.44 -13.10 8.95
N LYS A 337 25.11 -12.17 9.85
CA LYS A 337 25.97 -11.76 10.98
C LYS A 337 25.50 -12.24 12.36
N GLY A 338 24.54 -13.16 12.40
CA GLY A 338 23.90 -13.65 13.63
C GLY A 338 22.39 -13.79 13.50
N ALA A 339 21.77 -14.33 14.53
CA ALA A 339 20.33 -14.61 14.59
C ALA A 339 19.48 -13.31 14.54
N SER A 340 18.35 -13.35 13.84
CA SER A 340 17.43 -12.20 13.75
C SER A 340 16.46 -12.18 14.93
N LEU A 341 16.44 -11.07 15.67
CA LEU A 341 15.53 -10.83 16.80
C LEU A 341 14.04 -10.95 16.39
N GLU A 342 13.70 -10.55 15.17
CA GLU A 342 12.34 -10.67 14.62
C GLU A 342 11.94 -12.15 14.41
N TYR A 343 12.89 -13.01 14.03
CA TYR A 343 12.66 -14.46 13.90
C TYR A 343 12.65 -15.16 15.26
N ILE A 344 13.55 -14.80 16.17
CA ILE A 344 13.58 -15.32 17.56
C ILE A 344 12.22 -15.08 18.23
N ARG A 345 11.73 -13.83 18.20
CA ARG A 345 10.42 -13.47 18.74
C ARG A 345 9.30 -14.24 18.05
N GLY A 346 9.24 -14.21 16.72
CA GLY A 346 8.18 -14.88 15.97
C GLY A 346 8.10 -16.40 16.20
N ILE A 347 9.22 -17.07 16.46
CA ILE A 347 9.26 -18.49 16.84
C ILE A 347 8.72 -18.68 18.26
N LEU A 348 9.23 -17.93 19.24
CA LEU A 348 8.79 -18.05 20.64
C LEU A 348 7.30 -17.70 20.78
N GLU A 349 6.85 -16.58 20.22
CA GLU A 349 5.44 -16.14 20.18
C GLU A 349 4.50 -17.13 19.47
N SER A 350 5.01 -18.01 18.61
CA SER A 350 4.20 -19.02 17.89
C SER A 350 4.09 -20.38 18.60
N TYR A 351 5.00 -20.70 19.52
CA TYR A 351 5.17 -22.06 20.04
C TYR A 351 5.37 -22.16 21.56
N GLN A 352 5.75 -21.08 22.23
CA GLN A 352 5.93 -21.04 23.68
C GLN A 352 4.61 -20.69 24.37
N THR A 353 3.95 -21.69 24.93
CA THR A 353 2.81 -21.47 25.85
C THR A 353 3.34 -21.02 27.21
N ASP A 354 2.68 -20.04 27.83
CA ASP A 354 2.89 -19.57 29.22
C ASP A 354 4.33 -19.16 29.61
N SER A 355 4.90 -18.21 28.86
CA SER A 355 6.08 -17.45 29.32
C SER A 355 6.11 -16.04 28.76
N GLU A 356 5.66 -15.05 29.55
CA GLU A 356 6.08 -13.66 29.31
C GLU A 356 7.61 -13.57 29.32
N MET A 357 8.20 -13.08 28.23
CA MET A 357 9.61 -12.71 28.21
C MET A 357 9.84 -11.56 29.20
N LYS A 358 10.24 -11.89 30.44
CA LYS A 358 10.60 -10.91 31.46
C LYS A 358 11.71 -10.01 30.94
N HIS A 359 11.32 -8.83 30.47
CA HIS A 359 12.25 -7.74 30.21
C HIS A 359 13.04 -7.49 31.50
N SER A 360 14.37 -7.48 31.38
CA SER A 360 15.27 -7.24 32.51
C SER A 360 14.95 -5.88 33.15
N THR A 361 14.23 -5.91 34.27
CA THR A 361 13.91 -4.73 35.06
C THR A 361 15.21 -4.08 35.48
N ALA A 362 15.38 -2.79 35.16
CA ALA A 362 16.61 -2.07 35.49
C ALA A 362 16.86 -2.13 37.00
N PHE A 363 18.08 -2.52 37.39
CA PHE A 363 18.52 -2.41 38.77
C PHE A 363 18.44 -0.94 39.18
N ILE A 364 17.55 -0.63 40.13
CA ILE A 364 17.50 0.67 40.77
C ILE A 364 18.69 0.72 41.71
N PHE A 365 19.72 1.48 41.35
CA PHE A 365 20.85 1.77 42.24
C PHE A 365 20.32 2.41 43.52
N ASP A 366 20.59 1.80 44.67
CA ASP A 366 20.37 2.50 45.93
C ASP A 366 21.42 3.61 46.09
N LYS A 367 21.03 4.70 46.78
CA LYS A 367 21.93 5.77 47.24
C LYS A 367 22.76 6.48 46.16
N THR A 368 22.14 6.89 45.04
CA THR A 368 22.71 8.02 44.26
C THR A 368 22.52 9.32 45.05
N GLY A 369 23.62 9.94 45.49
CA GLY A 369 23.58 11.20 46.25
C GLY A 369 23.01 12.40 45.46
N ASN A 370 22.48 13.39 46.18
CA ASN A 370 21.69 14.52 45.65
C ASN A 370 22.39 15.35 44.55
N ARG A 371 22.27 14.91 43.28
CA ARG A 371 22.67 15.67 42.08
C ARG A 371 21.46 16.23 41.35
N VAL A 372 20.96 17.38 41.83
CA VAL A 372 19.83 18.09 41.21
C VAL A 372 20.25 18.73 39.89
N PHE A 373 19.79 18.17 38.77
CA PHE A 373 20.01 18.74 37.44
C PHE A 373 19.24 20.07 37.25
N ARG A 374 19.89 21.20 37.54
CA ARG A 374 19.35 22.55 37.26
C ARG A 374 19.31 22.83 35.75
N LYS A 375 18.16 22.56 35.12
CA LYS A 375 17.87 22.88 33.72
C LYS A 375 17.73 24.40 33.53
N HIS A 376 18.77 25.05 32.98
CA HIS A 376 18.75 26.49 32.71
C HIS A 376 17.61 26.90 31.74
N ARG A 377 17.01 28.08 31.98
CA ARG A 377 15.88 28.60 31.21
C ARG A 377 16.33 29.05 29.81
N LYS A 378 16.00 28.27 28.76
CA LYS A 378 16.32 28.62 27.36
C LYS A 378 15.87 30.04 26.99
N ALA A 379 16.70 30.76 26.23
CA ALA A 379 16.36 32.03 25.56
C ALA A 379 15.09 31.90 24.70
N ARG A 380 14.38 33.01 24.43
CA ARG A 380 13.05 32.96 23.78
C ARG A 380 13.10 32.34 22.38
N GLU A 381 14.05 32.73 21.54
CA GLU A 381 14.21 32.15 20.19
C GLU A 381 14.47 30.64 20.23
N ASN A 382 15.29 30.18 21.18
CA ASN A 382 15.68 28.77 21.33
C ASN A 382 14.60 27.87 21.99
N ARG A 383 13.34 28.33 22.08
CA ARG A 383 12.20 27.55 22.60
C ARG A 383 11.44 26.87 21.48
N THR A 384 12.01 25.79 20.95
CA THR A 384 11.26 24.76 20.23
C THR A 384 10.07 24.32 21.09
N TYR A 385 8.86 24.31 20.52
CA TYR A 385 7.66 23.89 21.25
C TYR A 385 7.58 22.36 21.22
N SER A 386 8.19 21.70 22.22
CA SER A 386 8.43 20.25 22.23
C SER A 386 7.19 19.38 22.23
N HIS A 387 6.04 19.91 22.65
CA HIS A 387 4.80 19.17 22.85
C HIS A 387 3.76 19.43 21.74
N PHE A 388 4.16 20.00 20.59
CA PHE A 388 3.19 20.36 19.55
C PHE A 388 2.51 19.13 18.95
N GLU A 389 3.30 18.13 18.58
CA GLU A 389 2.82 16.86 17.99
C GLU A 389 2.02 16.03 19.00
N GLU A 390 2.34 16.14 20.30
CA GLU A 390 1.59 15.50 21.39
C GLU A 390 0.18 16.11 21.50
N TRP A 391 0.06 17.42 21.74
CA TRP A 391 -1.24 18.08 21.82
C TRP A 391 -2.02 18.10 20.49
N GLU A 392 -1.36 17.98 19.33
CA GLU A 392 -2.01 17.76 18.03
C GLU A 392 -2.63 16.35 17.96
N THR A 393 -1.93 15.32 18.48
CA THR A 393 -2.45 13.95 18.59
C THR A 393 -3.62 13.88 19.58
N ASP A 394 -3.49 14.49 20.76
CA ASP A 394 -4.54 14.50 21.80
C ASP A 394 -5.85 15.12 21.27
N LEU A 395 -5.73 16.19 20.46
CA LEU A 395 -6.88 16.84 19.85
C LEU A 395 -7.51 16.01 18.71
N GLU A 396 -6.73 15.20 17.99
CA GLU A 396 -7.27 14.24 17.02
C GLU A 396 -8.01 13.08 17.68
N GLU A 397 -7.47 12.52 18.77
CA GLU A 397 -8.10 11.45 19.54
C GLU A 397 -9.40 11.94 20.18
N TYR A 398 -9.40 13.15 20.75
CA TYR A 398 -10.61 13.82 21.21
C TYR A 398 -11.65 13.99 20.08
N LEU A 399 -11.27 14.47 18.90
CA LEU A 399 -12.20 14.64 17.78
C LEU A 399 -12.75 13.30 17.27
N GLN A 400 -11.91 12.26 17.16
CA GLN A 400 -12.32 10.90 16.77
C GLN A 400 -13.28 10.27 17.80
N THR A 401 -13.12 10.57 19.09
CA THR A 401 -13.99 10.07 20.18
C THR A 401 -15.30 10.87 20.31
N THR A 402 -15.27 12.17 19.98
CA THR A 402 -16.42 13.08 20.18
C THR A 402 -17.38 13.11 18.99
N MET A 403 -16.94 12.76 17.77
CA MET A 403 -17.81 12.76 16.59
C MET A 403 -18.74 11.55 16.54
N LEU A 404 -20.03 11.82 16.33
CA LEU A 404 -21.00 10.77 16.04
C LEU A 404 -20.78 10.19 14.62
N PRO A 405 -21.14 8.92 14.36
CA PRO A 405 -21.04 8.34 13.02
C PRO A 405 -21.76 9.18 11.95
N GLY A 406 -21.01 9.65 10.95
CA GLY A 406 -21.51 10.53 9.89
C GLY A 406 -21.43 12.04 10.18
N GLN A 407 -21.06 12.45 11.40
CA GLN A 407 -20.81 13.86 11.72
C GLN A 407 -19.44 14.30 11.18
N THR A 408 -19.40 15.40 10.42
CA THR A 408 -18.17 15.89 9.77
C THR A 408 -17.43 16.96 10.56
N PHE A 409 -18.13 17.72 11.41
CA PHE A 409 -17.57 18.79 12.24
C PHE A 409 -18.17 18.78 13.65
N VAL A 410 -17.32 19.08 14.65
CA VAL A 410 -17.74 19.40 16.02
C VAL A 410 -17.85 20.92 16.15
N GLU A 411 -18.97 21.42 16.67
CA GLU A 411 -19.15 22.84 17.03
C GLU A 411 -18.88 23.03 18.53
N LYS A 412 -17.76 23.69 18.89
CA LYS A 412 -17.51 24.18 20.27
C LYS A 412 -16.80 25.52 20.26
N SER A 413 -16.88 26.28 21.35
CA SER A 413 -15.98 27.42 21.55
C SER A 413 -14.56 26.92 21.85
N GLN A 414 -13.57 27.79 21.62
CA GLN A 414 -12.17 27.46 21.91
C GLN A 414 -11.88 27.34 23.42
N ARG A 415 -12.80 27.78 24.29
CA ARG A 415 -12.65 27.64 25.76
C ARG A 415 -13.09 26.26 26.22
N GLU A 416 -14.32 25.87 25.88
CA GLU A 416 -14.84 24.52 26.17
C GLU A 416 -13.88 23.45 25.64
N LEU A 417 -13.38 23.61 24.40
CA LEU A 417 -12.40 22.70 23.82
C LEU A 417 -11.07 22.65 24.61
N ALA A 418 -10.57 23.79 25.10
CA ALA A 418 -9.35 23.86 25.91
C ALA A 418 -9.52 23.25 27.32
N GLU A 419 -10.73 23.36 27.88
CA GLU A 419 -11.08 22.82 29.20
C GLU A 419 -11.28 21.29 29.12
N GLU A 420 -11.99 20.79 28.11
CA GLU A 420 -12.24 19.36 27.90
C GLU A 420 -10.97 18.59 27.50
N THR A 421 -10.21 19.09 26.52
CA THR A 421 -8.93 18.47 26.11
C THR A 421 -7.79 18.73 27.10
N LYS A 422 -7.98 19.63 28.07
CA LYS A 422 -6.96 20.14 28.99
C LYS A 422 -5.78 20.84 28.29
N ILE A 423 -5.85 21.09 26.98
CA ILE A 423 -4.85 21.82 26.19
C ILE A 423 -4.92 23.30 26.55
N PRO A 424 -3.82 23.95 27.01
CA PRO A 424 -3.84 25.38 27.31
C PRO A 424 -4.30 26.23 26.12
N LEU A 425 -5.25 27.15 26.32
CA LEU A 425 -5.90 27.92 25.25
C LEU A 425 -4.93 28.61 24.25
N ALA A 426 -3.76 29.05 24.72
CA ALA A 426 -2.71 29.63 23.86
C ALA A 426 -1.99 28.59 22.98
N THR A 427 -1.83 27.36 23.48
CA THR A 427 -1.37 26.19 22.72
C THR A 427 -2.40 25.80 21.68
N LEU A 428 -3.66 25.64 22.08
CA LEU A 428 -4.77 25.26 21.20
C LEU A 428 -4.88 26.22 20.01
N LYS A 429 -4.91 27.54 20.26
CA LYS A 429 -4.93 28.57 19.19
C LYS A 429 -3.73 28.50 18.23
N LYS A 430 -2.60 27.96 18.68
CA LYS A 430 -1.42 27.73 17.83
C LYS A 430 -1.58 26.47 16.98
N ILE A 431 -2.10 25.37 17.55
CA ILE A 431 -2.42 24.13 16.81
C ILE A 431 -3.44 24.42 15.71
N LEU A 432 -4.57 25.05 16.06
CA LEU A 432 -5.63 25.41 15.10
C LEU A 432 -5.20 26.36 13.96
N LYS A 433 -4.00 26.98 14.07
CA LYS A 433 -3.40 27.85 13.04
C LYS A 433 -2.22 27.21 12.29
N GLN A 434 -1.58 26.18 12.85
CA GLN A 434 -0.34 25.61 12.31
C GLN A 434 -0.41 24.12 11.97
N SER A 435 -1.43 23.40 12.45
CA SER A 435 -1.69 22.02 12.08
C SER A 435 -1.91 21.89 10.57
N LYS A 436 -1.43 20.78 10.00
CA LYS A 436 -1.78 20.34 8.64
C LYS A 436 -2.84 19.23 8.63
N ARG A 437 -3.19 18.71 9.81
CA ARG A 437 -4.04 17.53 10.02
C ARG A 437 -5.42 17.91 10.56
N ILE A 438 -5.55 19.10 11.18
CA ILE A 438 -6.77 19.62 11.78
C ILE A 438 -7.29 20.82 10.98
N ILE A 439 -8.56 20.78 10.61
CA ILE A 439 -9.31 21.87 9.97
C ILE A 439 -10.09 22.61 11.05
N SER A 440 -10.01 23.95 11.07
CA SER A 440 -10.87 24.77 11.92
C SER A 440 -11.42 26.00 11.18
N LYS A 441 -12.67 26.35 11.48
CA LYS A 441 -13.35 27.55 10.98
C LYS A 441 -14.11 28.19 12.14
N VAL A 442 -13.87 29.47 12.40
CA VAL A 442 -14.62 30.23 13.42
C VAL A 442 -15.82 30.90 12.74
N GLU A 443 -17.00 30.76 13.34
CA GLU A 443 -18.24 31.38 12.87
C GLU A 443 -18.86 32.26 13.97
N GLY A 444 -19.48 33.37 13.56
CA GLY A 444 -19.94 34.43 14.47
C GLY A 444 -18.84 35.42 14.88
N ARG A 445 -19.14 36.27 15.86
CA ARG A 445 -18.25 37.30 16.41
C ARG A 445 -18.48 37.45 17.92
N GLY A 446 -17.44 37.85 18.67
CA GLY A 446 -17.54 38.12 20.10
C GLY A 446 -17.65 36.84 20.95
N ARG A 447 -18.38 36.91 22.07
CA ARG A 447 -18.46 35.83 23.08
C ARG A 447 -19.25 34.60 22.62
N THR A 448 -20.07 34.72 21.58
CA THR A 448 -20.92 33.65 21.03
C THR A 448 -20.28 32.93 19.83
N ALA A 449 -19.05 33.27 19.45
CA ALA A 449 -18.38 32.68 18.29
C ALA A 449 -18.05 31.19 18.52
N ARG A 450 -18.58 30.32 17.65
CA ARG A 450 -18.32 28.87 17.64
C ARG A 450 -17.15 28.55 16.71
N THR A 451 -16.47 27.45 16.96
CA THR A 451 -15.45 26.90 16.06
C THR A 451 -15.94 25.54 15.56
N LEU A 452 -16.12 25.44 14.24
CA LEU A 452 -16.26 24.16 13.52
C LEU A 452 -14.88 23.51 13.46
N LEU A 453 -14.78 22.27 13.90
CA LEU A 453 -13.53 21.54 14.09
C LEU A 453 -13.63 20.14 13.47
N SER A 454 -12.61 19.74 12.73
CA SER A 454 -12.51 18.37 12.20
C SER A 454 -11.06 18.00 11.87
N THR A 455 -10.81 16.73 11.59
CA THR A 455 -9.55 16.29 10.99
C THR A 455 -9.68 16.28 9.46
N VAL A 456 -8.57 16.53 8.75
CA VAL A 456 -8.55 16.41 7.28
C VAL A 456 -8.97 15.00 6.85
N ALA A 457 -8.59 13.97 7.62
CA ALA A 457 -8.95 12.58 7.34
C ALA A 457 -10.47 12.34 7.33
N ILE A 458 -11.21 12.88 8.31
CA ILE A 458 -12.68 12.73 8.40
C ILE A 458 -13.39 13.55 7.31
N VAL A 459 -12.92 14.78 7.02
CA VAL A 459 -13.48 15.59 5.93
C VAL A 459 -13.25 14.95 4.57
N VAL A 460 -12.07 14.36 4.34
CA VAL A 460 -11.75 13.60 3.12
C VAL A 460 -12.60 12.32 3.03
N GLU A 461 -12.76 11.58 4.13
CA GLU A 461 -13.64 10.40 4.17
C GLU A 461 -15.08 10.76 3.78
N ALA A 462 -15.66 11.79 4.40
CA ALA A 462 -17.02 12.22 4.11
C ALA A 462 -17.21 12.74 2.68
N ALA A 463 -16.22 13.47 2.13
CA ALA A 463 -16.24 13.91 0.74
C ALA A 463 -16.20 12.72 -0.24
N ILE A 464 -15.39 11.70 0.05
CA ILE A 464 -15.31 10.47 -0.75
C ILE A 464 -16.61 9.66 -0.65
N ARG A 465 -17.17 9.50 0.55
CA ARG A 465 -18.49 8.88 0.76
C ARG A 465 -19.57 9.57 -0.07
N HIS A 466 -19.64 10.90 0.00
CA HIS A 466 -20.60 11.68 -0.80
C HIS A 466 -20.38 11.50 -2.31
N ALA A 467 -19.13 11.49 -2.78
CA ALA A 467 -18.82 11.27 -4.20
C ALA A 467 -19.23 9.86 -4.68
N ILE A 468 -18.99 8.81 -3.87
CA ILE A 468 -19.39 7.43 -4.16
C ILE A 468 -20.92 7.32 -4.19
N THR A 469 -21.63 7.81 -3.18
CA THR A 469 -23.11 7.80 -3.14
C THR A 469 -23.70 8.57 -4.32
N LYS A 470 -23.15 9.75 -4.66
CA LYS A 470 -23.62 10.54 -5.81
C LYS A 470 -23.40 9.83 -7.15
N LYS A 471 -22.29 9.11 -7.31
CA LYS A 471 -22.04 8.25 -8.48
C LYS A 471 -23.03 7.09 -8.53
N HIS A 472 -23.31 6.45 -7.39
CA HIS A 472 -24.30 5.37 -7.27
C HIS A 472 -25.71 5.85 -7.62
N GLU A 473 -26.15 6.98 -7.08
CA GLU A 473 -27.42 7.63 -7.42
C GLU A 473 -27.53 7.92 -8.91
N GLN A 474 -26.46 8.40 -9.55
CA GLN A 474 -26.45 8.68 -10.98
C GLN A 474 -26.57 7.38 -11.80
N SER A 475 -25.91 6.29 -11.41
CA SER A 475 -26.13 4.99 -12.04
C SER A 475 -27.54 4.44 -11.80
N GLU A 476 -28.13 4.57 -10.61
CA GLU A 476 -29.50 4.13 -10.34
C GLU A 476 -30.54 4.94 -11.12
N LYS A 477 -30.36 6.26 -11.22
CA LYS A 477 -31.21 7.14 -12.05
C LYS A 477 -31.08 6.81 -13.54
N TYR A 478 -29.92 6.34 -13.99
CA TYR A 478 -29.72 5.88 -15.37
C TYR A 478 -30.26 4.45 -15.61
N ILE A 479 -30.13 3.54 -14.64
CA ILE A 479 -30.67 2.17 -14.71
C ILE A 479 -32.19 2.19 -14.69
N SER A 480 -32.82 2.98 -13.81
CA SER A 480 -34.28 3.17 -13.80
C SER A 480 -34.80 3.87 -15.06
N PHE A 481 -34.06 4.83 -15.60
CA PHE A 481 -34.34 5.40 -16.93
C PHE A 481 -34.29 4.34 -18.04
N LEU A 482 -33.28 3.46 -18.07
CA LEU A 482 -33.22 2.34 -19.03
C LEU A 482 -34.31 1.27 -18.78
N ALA A 483 -34.71 1.08 -17.52
CA ALA A 483 -35.80 0.18 -17.17
C ALA A 483 -37.13 0.64 -17.78
N THR A 484 -37.46 1.94 -17.76
CA THR A 484 -38.71 2.42 -18.37
C THR A 484 -38.74 2.25 -19.89
N PHE A 485 -37.62 2.36 -20.62
CA PHE A 485 -37.56 1.94 -22.03
C PHE A 485 -37.77 0.44 -22.21
N THR A 486 -37.25 -0.37 -21.28
CA THR A 486 -37.38 -1.83 -21.30
C THR A 486 -38.83 -2.26 -21.02
N GLU A 487 -39.51 -1.62 -20.07
CA GLU A 487 -40.92 -1.81 -19.77
C GLU A 487 -41.82 -1.28 -20.90
N ALA A 488 -41.51 -0.11 -21.47
CA ALA A 488 -42.22 0.42 -22.63
C ALA A 488 -42.08 -0.50 -23.86
N ALA A 489 -40.88 -1.05 -24.10
CA ALA A 489 -40.65 -2.04 -25.14
C ALA A 489 -41.46 -3.33 -24.86
N GLN A 490 -41.45 -3.86 -23.63
CA GLN A 490 -42.26 -5.03 -23.26
C GLN A 490 -43.77 -4.78 -23.37
N TYR A 491 -44.24 -3.57 -23.03
CA TYR A 491 -45.63 -3.17 -23.21
C TYR A 491 -46.01 -3.10 -24.70
N ILE A 492 -45.15 -2.52 -25.53
CA ILE A 492 -45.33 -2.46 -26.99
C ILE A 492 -45.33 -3.88 -27.57
N THR A 493 -44.37 -4.74 -27.24
CA THR A 493 -44.31 -6.14 -27.69
C THR A 493 -45.58 -6.89 -27.29
N ARG A 494 -46.00 -6.85 -26.01
CA ARG A 494 -47.25 -7.48 -25.55
C ARG A 494 -48.51 -6.93 -26.25
N LYS A 495 -48.48 -5.67 -26.71
CA LYS A 495 -49.57 -5.03 -27.44
C LYS A 495 -49.59 -5.39 -28.93
N ILE A 496 -48.42 -5.66 -29.52
CA ILE A 496 -48.27 -6.21 -30.88
C ILE A 496 -48.68 -7.69 -30.89
N GLU A 497 -48.17 -8.49 -29.95
CA GLU A 497 -48.50 -9.92 -29.77
C GLU A 497 -50.00 -10.16 -29.59
N LYS A 498 -50.70 -9.24 -28.92
CA LYS A 498 -52.16 -9.32 -28.70
C LYS A 498 -53.01 -8.71 -29.81
N ASN A 499 -52.45 -7.87 -30.69
CA ASN A 499 -53.17 -7.23 -31.79
C ASN A 499 -52.48 -7.46 -33.15
N THR A 500 -52.85 -8.56 -33.80
CA THR A 500 -52.92 -8.58 -35.27
C THR A 500 -54.39 -8.29 -35.63
N PRO A 501 -54.72 -7.11 -36.17
CA PRO A 501 -54.60 -6.97 -37.63
C PRO A 501 -54.14 -5.59 -38.15
N LYS A 502 -53.93 -5.58 -39.47
CA LYS A 502 -53.65 -4.47 -40.41
C LYS A 502 -54.10 -3.06 -39.94
N GLY A 503 -53.14 -2.13 -39.83
CA GLY A 503 -53.38 -0.68 -39.71
C GLY A 503 -52.10 0.11 -40.01
N THR A 504 -52.21 1.24 -40.71
CA THR A 504 -51.06 2.05 -41.17
C THR A 504 -50.32 2.73 -40.01
N ALA A 505 -48.99 2.68 -40.03
CA ALA A 505 -48.15 3.28 -39.00
C ALA A 505 -47.93 4.79 -39.22
N GLN A 506 -48.37 5.62 -38.27
CA GLN A 506 -47.93 7.01 -38.11
C GLN A 506 -47.87 7.43 -36.63
N ASN A 507 -46.67 7.78 -36.18
CA ASN A 507 -46.35 8.76 -35.13
C ASN A 507 -47.11 8.73 -33.77
N ALA A 508 -47.31 7.55 -33.17
CA ALA A 508 -47.79 7.43 -31.79
C ALA A 508 -46.72 7.70 -30.69
N ILE A 509 -45.44 7.84 -31.06
CA ILE A 509 -44.30 7.82 -30.12
C ILE A 509 -44.17 9.10 -29.28
N LEU A 510 -44.58 10.26 -29.83
CA LEU A 510 -44.39 11.57 -29.18
C LEU A 510 -45.55 12.01 -28.26
N ALA A 511 -46.67 11.29 -28.26
CA ALA A 511 -47.89 11.65 -27.53
C ALA A 511 -48.04 10.94 -26.16
N ALA A 512 -47.02 10.20 -25.72
CA ALA A 512 -47.08 9.33 -24.53
C ALA A 512 -46.10 9.70 -23.41
N LEU A 513 -45.46 10.88 -23.49
CA LEU A 513 -44.59 11.41 -22.43
C LEU A 513 -45.41 12.31 -21.48
N PRO A 514 -45.24 12.21 -20.15
CA PRO A 514 -45.94 13.09 -19.21
C PRO A 514 -45.52 14.56 -19.38
N GLU A 515 -46.49 15.47 -19.40
CA GLU A 515 -46.22 16.91 -19.34
C GLU A 515 -45.85 17.34 -17.92
N GLY A 516 -44.56 17.18 -17.55
CA GLY A 516 -44.05 17.72 -16.28
C GLY A 516 -42.73 17.14 -15.78
N ASP A 517 -41.60 17.62 -16.30
CA ASP A 517 -40.62 18.39 -15.51
C ASP A 517 -39.56 19.03 -16.43
N SER A 518 -39.05 20.20 -16.02
CA SER A 518 -38.12 21.04 -16.76
C SER A 518 -36.75 20.40 -17.04
N SER A 519 -36.28 19.50 -16.17
CA SER A 519 -34.96 18.85 -16.25
C SER A 519 -34.74 18.10 -17.59
N SER A 520 -35.75 17.36 -18.05
CA SER A 520 -35.67 16.55 -19.28
C SER A 520 -35.42 17.41 -20.53
N ARG A 521 -36.01 18.61 -20.57
CA ARG A 521 -35.89 19.54 -21.71
C ARG A 521 -34.50 20.15 -21.79
N GLN A 522 -33.86 20.43 -20.65
CA GLN A 522 -32.46 20.87 -20.59
C GLN A 522 -31.48 19.78 -21.03
N MET A 523 -31.73 18.51 -20.63
CA MET A 523 -30.88 17.39 -21.03
C MET A 523 -30.97 17.09 -22.53
N LEU A 524 -32.16 17.23 -23.15
CA LEU A 524 -32.32 17.16 -24.60
C LEU A 524 -31.60 18.30 -25.35
N LEU A 525 -31.61 19.53 -24.83
CA LEU A 525 -30.86 20.66 -25.39
C LEU A 525 -29.34 20.49 -25.27
N LEU A 526 -28.86 19.78 -24.24
CA LEU A 526 -27.46 19.38 -24.12
C LEU A 526 -27.08 18.29 -25.15
N LEU A 527 -27.93 17.28 -25.32
CA LEU A 527 -27.72 16.23 -26.33
C LEU A 527 -27.70 16.81 -27.75
N ASP A 528 -28.62 17.72 -28.10
CA ASP A 528 -28.66 18.39 -29.41
C ASP A 528 -27.37 19.19 -29.69
N LYS A 529 -26.80 19.86 -28.67
CA LYS A 529 -25.48 20.52 -28.78
C LYS A 529 -24.32 19.53 -28.94
N VAL A 530 -24.35 18.40 -28.24
CA VAL A 530 -23.33 17.35 -28.35
C VAL A 530 -23.35 16.73 -29.76
N TYR A 531 -24.52 16.40 -30.31
CA TYR A 531 -24.62 15.79 -31.64
C TYR A 531 -24.38 16.76 -32.81
N LYS A 532 -24.51 18.08 -32.62
CA LYS A 532 -24.22 19.10 -33.65
C LYS A 532 -22.73 19.49 -33.80
N SER A 533 -21.81 18.83 -33.08
CA SER A 533 -20.40 19.25 -33.01
C SER A 533 -19.38 18.28 -33.64
N ARG A 534 -19.66 17.79 -34.86
CA ARG A 534 -18.60 17.34 -35.79
C ARG A 534 -18.81 17.88 -37.21
N PRO A 535 -17.77 18.40 -37.90
CA PRO A 535 -17.92 19.00 -39.21
C PRO A 535 -17.98 17.95 -40.33
N SER A 536 -19.02 18.03 -41.15
CA SER A 536 -19.10 17.31 -42.42
C SER A 536 -18.38 18.09 -43.53
N SER A 537 -17.17 17.68 -43.90
CA SER A 537 -16.42 18.25 -45.03
C SER A 537 -16.58 17.40 -46.30
N LEU A 538 -16.83 18.07 -47.45
CA LEU A 538 -16.76 17.55 -48.84
C LEU A 538 -17.87 16.49 -49.16
N ILE A 539 -18.53 16.45 -50.33
CA ILE A 539 -18.28 16.99 -51.69
C ILE A 539 -19.66 17.02 -52.44
N TYR A 540 -19.98 17.65 -53.59
CA TYR A 540 -19.23 18.18 -54.76
C TYR A 540 -20.08 19.17 -55.62
N LYS A 541 -19.41 19.89 -56.55
CA LYS A 541 -19.82 20.34 -57.91
C LYS A 541 -21.19 21.04 -58.21
N ARG A 542 -21.04 22.32 -58.61
CA ARG A 542 -21.44 22.98 -59.89
C ARG A 542 -22.91 22.97 -60.38
N ALA A 543 -23.57 24.12 -60.24
CA ALA A 543 -24.11 25.01 -61.30
C ALA A 543 -24.80 26.20 -60.58
N GLY A 544 -24.97 27.41 -61.13
CA GLY A 544 -24.62 28.05 -62.40
C GLY A 544 -25.28 29.44 -62.43
N THR A 545 -24.80 30.37 -63.28
CA THR A 545 -25.03 31.84 -63.24
C THR A 545 -24.50 32.51 -61.97
#